data_AF-N8UQH5-F1
#
_entry.id   AF-N8UQH5-F1
#
_cell.length_a   1.000
_cell.length_b   1.000
_cell.length_c   1.000
_cell.angle_alpha   90.00
_cell.angle_beta   90.00
_cell.angle_gamma   90.00
#
_symmetry.space_group_name_H-M   'P 1'
#
loop_
_entity.id
_entity.type
_entity.pdbx_description
1 polymer ?
#
loop_
_entity_poly.entity_id
_entity_poly.type
_entity_poly.pdbx_seq_one_letter_code
_entity_poly.pdbx_strand_id
1 'polypeptide(L)'
;MVRVEYLNFLQTLNNTDSVEIRKIANLVLENLDELIPLKTAQGQRIKKIVSFAQLKWERVGSEISPLPATLGEPKAKIAKIKSMTVGPFRGFSKPEHFDLDSNLVLIYGPNGTGKSSFCEALEYCLLGNVEDAENKRFRNQVEYLKNAHVNRFLAPILQAEDSQNNILSVQPDEQIYRFCFVEKNRIDNFSRIAAQVPSKQTELISTLFGLESFTEFVKNFTPDMDGRYIDIIGEKSKELGEKRSQLLGSEQQIKIHTQLLSDIQSEEINLATRYKENISFDQMVIELNGNEAVSGRVQILETYLQSPLGTKSNLSQSVLNALKQKITELHSALIIEEGKLAQASYQVSFKQLYNAIIELQDGNPNQCPACQTPLGQTTVNPYIYARDELLKLQELAGIQNKIQFLQKQIQDSLTALSQIIQTCLSFYQKENCLEAYRSFTSEKTSSEWWGYLTEMLPDGTTIWMNIEVQVQALEACDLKIKQEEEVRVIKAKELLMCRDFVKEITEMDP
;
A
#
# COMPACT_ATOMS: atom_id res chain seq x y z
N MET A 1 50.89 47.36 15.16
CA MET A 1 51.46 47.26 13.80
C MET A 1 50.42 47.18 12.68
N VAL A 2 49.74 46.04 12.43
CA VAL A 2 48.81 45.87 11.27
C VAL A 2 47.75 46.98 11.17
N ARG A 3 47.17 47.39 12.30
CA ARG A 3 46.15 48.46 12.36
C ARG A 3 46.66 49.81 11.87
N VAL A 4 47.89 50.18 12.24
CA VAL A 4 48.50 51.47 11.86
C VAL A 4 48.75 51.50 10.37
N GLU A 5 49.35 50.44 9.83
CA GLU A 5 49.61 50.33 8.39
C GLU A 5 48.32 50.23 7.57
N TYR A 6 47.29 49.57 8.09
CA TYR A 6 45.99 49.53 7.45
C TYR A 6 45.34 50.93 7.42
N LEU A 7 45.44 51.73 8.48
CA LEU A 7 44.97 53.12 8.49
C LEU A 7 45.75 53.99 7.49
N ASN A 8 47.07 53.80 7.35
CA ASN A 8 47.88 54.46 6.33
C ASN A 8 47.42 54.08 4.92
N PHE A 9 47.15 52.80 4.68
CA PHE A 9 46.59 52.32 3.41
C PHE A 9 45.23 52.96 3.12
N LEU A 10 44.33 53.06 4.10
CA LEU A 10 43.02 53.69 3.90
C LEU A 10 43.13 55.15 3.41
N GLN A 11 44.15 55.91 3.84
CA GLN A 11 44.35 57.28 3.34
C GLN A 11 44.61 57.34 1.83
N THR A 12 45.17 56.28 1.24
CA THR A 12 45.40 56.20 -0.21
C THR A 12 44.10 56.03 -1.01
N LEU A 13 43.03 55.54 -0.37
CA LEU A 13 41.73 55.28 -1.01
C LEU A 13 40.83 56.53 -1.09
N ASN A 14 41.25 57.66 -0.48
CA ASN A 14 40.44 58.88 -0.40
C ASN A 14 40.20 59.56 -1.76
N ASN A 15 41.04 59.31 -2.77
CA ASN A 15 41.06 60.12 -4.00
C ASN A 15 40.64 59.39 -5.29
N THR A 16 40.37 58.08 -5.27
CA THR A 16 40.25 57.31 -6.53
C THR A 16 39.30 56.11 -6.54
N ASP A 17 38.84 55.60 -5.39
CA ASP A 17 38.13 54.31 -5.35
C ASP A 17 36.60 54.42 -5.24
N SER A 18 35.89 53.33 -5.57
CA SER A 18 34.43 53.27 -5.51
C SER A 18 33.91 53.38 -4.07
N VAL A 19 32.65 53.82 -3.92
CA VAL A 19 31.98 53.95 -2.62
C VAL A 19 31.95 52.59 -1.90
N GLU A 20 31.67 51.53 -2.64
CA GLU A 20 31.59 50.15 -2.15
C GLU A 20 32.94 49.63 -1.65
N ILE A 21 34.03 49.96 -2.37
CA ILE A 21 35.40 49.61 -1.94
C ILE A 21 35.70 50.27 -0.59
N ARG A 22 35.38 51.55 -0.42
CA ARG A 22 35.57 52.24 0.86
C ARG A 22 34.71 51.65 1.98
N LYS A 23 33.48 51.24 1.70
CA LYS A 23 32.63 50.54 2.68
C LYS A 23 33.24 49.20 3.10
N ILE A 24 33.74 48.40 2.17
CA ILE A 24 34.44 47.13 2.50
C ILE A 24 35.70 47.43 3.32
N ALA A 25 36.47 48.45 2.95
CA ALA A 25 37.70 48.80 3.63
C ALA A 25 37.44 49.23 5.09
N ASN A 26 36.37 50.01 5.33
CA ASN A 26 35.88 50.36 6.66
C ASN A 26 35.35 49.14 7.44
N LEU A 27 34.61 48.25 6.78
CA LEU A 27 34.14 47.00 7.37
C LEU A 27 35.31 46.13 7.86
N VAL A 28 36.41 46.07 7.10
CA VAL A 28 37.63 45.36 7.51
C VAL A 28 38.31 46.07 8.69
N LEU A 29 38.36 47.42 8.70
CA LEU A 29 38.92 48.20 9.82
C LEU A 29 38.17 47.93 11.14
N GLU A 30 36.84 47.96 11.10
CA GLU A 30 35.98 47.76 12.28
C GLU A 30 36.13 46.36 12.90
N ASN A 31 36.44 45.35 12.08
CA ASN A 31 36.50 43.95 12.50
C ASN A 31 37.93 43.39 12.37
N LEU A 32 38.95 44.24 12.41
CA LEU A 32 40.34 43.88 12.14
C LEU A 32 40.87 42.79 13.08
N ASP A 33 40.53 42.88 14.37
CA ASP A 33 40.97 41.92 15.40
C ASP A 33 40.43 40.51 15.15
N GLU A 34 39.22 40.38 14.56
CA GLU A 34 38.65 39.09 14.16
C GLU A 34 39.23 38.56 12.83
N LEU A 35 39.72 39.45 11.95
CA LEU A 35 40.21 39.08 10.62
C LEU A 35 41.71 38.72 10.60
N ILE A 36 42.53 39.36 11.46
CA ILE A 36 43.96 39.07 11.61
C ILE A 36 44.26 37.58 11.81
N PRO A 37 43.60 36.84 12.73
CA PRO A 37 43.93 35.43 12.96
C PRO A 37 43.47 34.49 11.84
N LEU A 38 42.59 34.93 10.93
CA LEU A 38 42.02 34.11 9.86
C LEU A 38 42.97 34.01 8.66
N LYS A 39 42.97 32.85 8.00
CA LYS A 39 43.77 32.56 6.81
C LYS A 39 42.90 32.46 5.55
N THR A 40 43.53 32.27 4.40
CA THR A 40 42.87 31.99 3.11
C THR A 40 42.31 30.58 2.99
N ALA A 41 42.75 29.64 3.84
CA ALA A 41 42.30 28.25 3.79
C ALA A 41 40.76 28.16 3.83
N GLN A 42 40.18 27.45 2.85
CA GLN A 42 38.72 27.32 2.66
C GLN A 42 37.93 28.64 2.58
N GLY A 43 38.60 29.75 2.30
CA GLY A 43 38.01 31.08 2.26
C GLY A 43 37.48 31.56 3.62
N GLN A 44 38.09 31.13 4.74
CA GLN A 44 37.66 31.53 6.10
C GLN A 44 37.50 33.04 6.24
N ARG A 45 38.53 33.81 5.83
CA ARG A 45 38.50 35.27 5.92
C ARG A 45 37.38 35.88 5.06
N ILE A 46 37.26 35.47 3.80
CA ILE A 46 36.25 36.05 2.90
C ILE A 46 34.82 35.70 3.35
N LYS A 47 34.57 34.47 3.83
CA LYS A 47 33.27 34.08 4.42
C LYS A 47 32.91 34.94 5.63
N LYS A 48 33.90 35.25 6.48
CA LYS A 48 33.69 36.13 7.63
C LYS A 48 33.39 37.56 7.20
N ILE A 49 34.10 38.10 6.21
CA ILE A 49 33.80 39.42 5.61
C ILE A 49 32.39 39.44 5.03
N VAL A 50 31.98 38.40 4.28
CA VAL A 50 30.61 38.28 3.75
C VAL A 50 29.58 38.32 4.87
N SER A 51 29.81 37.59 5.96
CA SER A 51 28.89 37.58 7.12
C SER A 51 28.78 38.96 7.77
N PHE A 52 29.89 39.69 7.88
CA PHE A 52 29.87 41.06 8.39
C PHE A 52 29.16 42.01 7.45
N ALA A 53 29.35 41.86 6.13
CA ALA A 53 28.64 42.66 5.13
C ALA A 53 27.13 42.40 5.25
N GLN A 54 26.68 41.15 5.26
CA GLN A 54 25.25 40.81 5.40
C GLN A 54 24.58 41.45 6.64
N LEU A 55 25.33 41.61 7.74
CA LEU A 55 24.80 42.18 8.99
C LEU A 55 24.92 43.71 9.08
N LYS A 56 26.01 44.28 8.56
CA LYS A 56 26.41 45.67 8.82
C LYS A 56 26.42 46.55 7.57
N TRP A 57 26.15 46.03 6.37
CA TRP A 57 26.31 46.78 5.11
C TRP A 57 25.60 48.14 5.09
N GLU A 58 24.36 48.20 5.60
CA GLU A 58 23.58 49.44 5.66
C GLU A 58 24.10 50.44 6.69
N ARG A 59 24.85 49.98 7.69
CA ARG A 59 25.36 50.82 8.79
C ARG A 59 26.76 51.34 8.56
N VAL A 60 27.58 50.61 7.81
CA VAL A 60 28.97 51.01 7.54
C VAL A 60 28.99 52.19 6.59
N GLY A 61 29.65 53.28 7.01
CA GLY A 61 29.85 54.47 6.18
C GLY A 61 30.91 54.25 5.09
N SER A 62 30.89 55.11 4.06
CA SER A 62 31.92 55.12 3.01
C SER A 62 33.03 56.16 3.24
N GLU A 63 32.91 56.95 4.31
CA GLU A 63 33.89 57.95 4.70
C GLU A 63 35.05 57.28 5.43
N ILE A 64 36.27 57.54 4.99
CA ILE A 64 37.48 57.08 5.67
C ILE A 64 37.88 58.16 6.66
N SER A 65 37.96 57.80 7.94
CA SER A 65 38.43 58.72 8.97
C SER A 65 39.88 59.15 8.67
N PRO A 66 40.22 60.44 8.79
CA PRO A 66 41.60 60.87 8.71
C PRO A 66 42.40 60.14 9.81
N LEU A 67 43.69 59.92 9.57
CA LEU A 67 44.59 59.46 10.62
C LEU A 67 44.38 60.35 11.85
N PRO A 68 44.34 59.77 13.07
CA PRO A 68 44.33 60.58 14.28
C PRO A 68 45.49 61.55 14.15
N ALA A 69 45.20 62.84 14.06
CA ALA A 69 46.24 63.84 14.10
C ALA A 69 46.98 63.57 15.41
N THR A 70 48.25 63.18 15.33
CA THR A 70 49.17 63.34 16.46
C THR A 70 49.23 64.85 16.70
N LEU A 71 48.22 65.37 17.41
CA LEU A 71 48.23 66.66 18.09
C LEU A 71 49.22 66.52 19.24
N GLY A 72 50.49 66.40 18.88
CA GLY A 72 51.62 66.68 19.74
C GLY A 72 52.38 67.79 19.04
N GLU A 73 52.67 68.85 19.79
CA GLU A 73 53.66 69.87 19.43
C GLU A 73 54.88 69.24 18.74
N PRO A 74 55.60 69.95 17.83
CA PRO A 74 56.77 69.41 17.17
C PRO A 74 57.72 68.81 18.21
N LYS A 75 57.71 67.47 18.34
CA LYS A 75 58.54 66.79 19.33
C LYS A 75 59.98 67.09 18.97
N ALA A 76 60.72 67.65 19.93
CA ALA A 76 62.12 67.99 19.74
C ALA A 76 62.88 66.77 19.22
N LYS A 77 63.47 66.89 18.03
CA LYS A 77 64.24 65.79 17.43
C LYS A 77 65.49 65.58 18.28
N ILE A 78 65.75 64.32 18.63
CA ILE A 78 66.98 63.92 19.33
C ILE A 78 68.18 64.23 18.44
N ALA A 79 69.09 65.07 18.93
CA ALA A 79 70.37 65.34 18.26
C ALA A 79 71.46 64.35 18.73
N LYS A 80 71.51 64.05 20.03
CA LYS A 80 72.45 63.09 20.61
C LYS A 80 71.87 62.41 21.86
N ILE A 81 72.23 61.15 22.09
CA ILE A 81 71.90 60.44 23.33
C ILE A 81 72.96 60.77 24.38
N LYS A 82 72.54 61.09 25.61
CA LYS A 82 73.44 61.44 26.73
C LYS A 82 73.67 60.28 27.68
N SER A 83 72.60 59.67 28.17
CA SER A 83 72.72 58.61 29.15
C SER A 83 71.50 57.70 29.12
N MET A 84 71.67 56.48 29.61
CA MET A 84 70.57 55.54 29.81
C MET A 84 70.69 54.87 31.17
N THR A 85 69.61 54.84 31.93
CA THR A 85 69.52 54.07 33.18
C THR A 85 68.66 52.84 32.93
N VAL A 86 69.23 51.64 33.11
CA VAL A 86 68.57 50.36 32.85
C VAL A 86 68.57 49.51 34.11
N GLY A 87 67.39 49.08 34.57
CA GLY A 87 67.29 47.98 35.51
C GLY A 87 66.39 48.24 36.73
N PRO A 88 65.73 47.19 37.27
CA PRO A 88 65.78 45.80 36.81
C PRO A 88 65.05 45.55 35.48
N PHE A 89 65.75 45.01 34.48
CA PHE A 89 65.27 44.84 33.10
C PHE A 89 66.07 43.72 32.42
N ARG A 90 65.42 42.66 31.93
CA ARG A 90 66.06 41.56 31.19
C ARG A 90 67.34 41.05 31.87
N GLY A 91 68.52 41.26 31.28
CA GLY A 91 69.82 40.84 31.84
C GLY A 91 70.31 41.64 33.05
N PHE A 92 69.71 42.80 33.35
CA PHE A 92 70.12 43.69 34.44
C PHE A 92 69.26 43.48 35.68
N SER A 93 69.85 42.95 36.76
CA SER A 93 69.16 42.68 38.03
C SER A 93 69.13 43.89 38.97
N LYS A 94 70.05 44.84 38.78
CA LYS A 94 70.15 46.11 39.49
C LYS A 94 70.07 47.27 38.49
N PRO A 95 69.65 48.48 38.92
CA PRO A 95 69.75 49.67 38.09
C PRO A 95 71.22 49.98 37.77
N GLU A 96 71.55 50.01 36.49
CA GLU A 96 72.86 50.37 35.95
C GLU A 96 72.71 51.68 35.17
N HIS A 97 73.69 52.58 35.30
CA HIS A 97 73.72 53.85 34.59
C HIS A 97 74.81 53.83 33.52
N PHE A 98 74.43 54.09 32.27
CA PHE A 98 75.32 54.13 31.12
C PHE A 98 75.48 55.57 30.64
N ASP A 99 76.72 56.04 30.62
CA ASP A 99 77.09 57.27 29.93
C ASP A 99 77.27 57.00 28.44
N LEU A 100 76.50 57.71 27.63
CA LEU A 100 76.41 57.56 26.18
C LEU A 100 76.81 58.86 25.44
N ASP A 101 77.35 59.86 26.14
CA ASP A 101 77.66 61.19 25.59
C ASP A 101 78.92 61.22 24.68
N SER A 102 78.99 60.29 23.73
CA SER A 102 80.08 60.18 22.75
C SER A 102 79.50 59.97 21.35
N ASN A 103 80.23 60.37 20.32
CA ASN A 103 79.86 60.08 18.93
C ASN A 103 79.96 58.59 18.61
N LEU A 104 80.77 57.85 19.37
CA LEU A 104 80.91 56.41 19.27
C LEU A 104 81.01 55.82 20.68
N VAL A 105 80.08 54.95 21.03
CA VAL A 105 80.06 54.20 22.28
C VAL A 105 80.22 52.72 21.96
N LEU A 106 81.28 52.09 22.47
CA LEU A 106 81.53 50.66 22.28
C LEU A 106 81.11 49.90 23.55
N ILE A 107 80.10 49.05 23.41
CA ILE A 107 79.65 48.16 24.50
C ILE A 107 80.21 46.77 24.23
N TYR A 108 81.05 46.28 25.12
CA TYR A 108 81.70 44.97 25.01
C TYR A 108 81.62 44.20 26.32
N GLY A 109 81.77 42.88 26.23
CA GLY A 109 81.69 41.97 27.36
C GLY A 109 81.47 40.51 26.91
N PRO A 110 81.68 39.51 27.77
CA PRO A 110 81.40 38.11 27.49
C PRO A 110 79.94 37.82 27.06
N ASN A 111 79.69 36.67 26.46
CA ASN A 111 78.31 36.25 26.16
C ASN A 111 77.51 36.10 27.45
N GLY A 112 76.24 36.54 27.42
CA GLY A 112 75.35 36.50 28.59
C GLY A 112 75.46 37.68 29.56
N THR A 113 76.36 38.65 29.35
CA THR A 113 76.53 39.81 30.27
C THR A 113 75.56 40.98 30.02
N GLY A 114 74.45 40.75 29.31
CA GLY A 114 73.41 41.77 29.11
C GLY A 114 73.61 42.73 27.94
N LYS A 115 74.56 42.49 27.02
CA LYS A 115 74.74 43.33 25.80
C LYS A 115 73.47 43.42 24.96
N SER A 116 72.82 42.28 24.66
CA SER A 116 71.54 42.27 23.95
C SER A 116 70.44 42.95 24.76
N SER A 117 70.42 42.75 26.08
CA SER A 117 69.48 43.41 26.99
C SER A 117 69.63 44.93 27.00
N PHE A 118 70.84 45.46 26.77
CA PHE A 118 71.06 46.90 26.60
C PHE A 118 70.41 47.41 25.33
N CYS A 119 70.57 46.69 24.20
CA CYS A 119 69.91 47.04 22.94
C CYS A 119 68.38 46.96 23.07
N GLU A 120 67.85 45.91 23.72
CA GLU A 120 66.40 45.77 24.00
C GLU A 120 65.90 46.91 24.92
N ALA A 121 66.71 47.39 25.87
CA ALA A 121 66.35 48.51 26.73
C ALA A 121 66.28 49.83 25.94
N LEU A 122 67.25 50.06 25.05
CA LEU A 122 67.27 51.21 24.16
C LEU A 122 66.08 51.18 23.20
N GLU A 123 65.77 50.00 22.64
CA GLU A 123 64.59 49.74 21.81
C GLU A 123 63.30 50.06 22.55
N TYR A 124 63.17 49.58 23.80
CA TYR A 124 62.01 49.88 24.63
C TYR A 124 61.87 51.39 24.93
N CYS A 125 62.96 52.11 25.20
CA CYS A 125 62.90 53.56 25.44
C CYS A 125 62.45 54.35 24.21
N LEU A 126 62.80 53.89 23.01
CA LEU A 126 62.51 54.59 21.76
C LEU A 126 61.16 54.16 21.14
N LEU A 127 60.83 52.88 21.14
CA LEU A 127 59.65 52.34 20.46
C LEU A 127 58.51 52.01 21.43
N GLY A 128 58.81 51.75 22.69
CA GLY A 128 57.84 51.39 23.74
C GLY A 128 57.53 49.89 23.79
N ASN A 129 58.03 49.13 22.83
CA ASN A 129 58.00 47.67 22.76
C ASN A 129 59.39 47.14 22.36
N VAL A 130 59.54 45.82 22.39
CA VAL A 130 60.73 45.11 21.91
C VAL A 130 60.24 44.10 20.88
N GLU A 131 60.79 44.12 19.67
CA GLU A 131 60.36 43.29 18.54
C GLU A 131 60.38 41.78 18.89
N ASP A 132 61.42 41.33 19.59
CA ASP A 132 61.55 39.95 20.07
C ASP A 132 60.45 39.53 21.08
N ALA A 133 59.88 40.49 21.82
CA ALA A 133 58.78 40.23 22.74
C ALA A 133 57.46 40.00 21.99
N GLU A 134 57.27 40.66 20.84
CA GLU A 134 56.10 40.48 19.97
C GLU A 134 56.15 39.15 19.21
N ASN A 135 57.32 38.81 18.67
CA ASN A 135 57.51 37.61 17.84
C ASN A 135 57.30 36.29 18.60
N LYS A 136 57.59 36.25 19.91
CA LYS A 136 57.51 35.02 20.73
C LYS A 136 56.14 34.70 21.31
N ARG A 137 55.06 35.40 20.90
CA ARG A 137 53.66 35.14 21.31
C ARG A 137 53.47 34.99 22.82
N PHE A 138 54.19 35.77 23.62
CA PHE A 138 53.92 35.83 25.07
C PHE A 138 52.55 36.49 25.30
N ARG A 139 51.69 35.86 26.11
CA ARG A 139 50.38 36.45 26.48
C ARG A 139 50.51 37.76 27.26
N ASN A 140 51.67 38.00 27.88
CA ASN A 140 51.97 39.21 28.62
C ASN A 140 53.40 39.70 28.28
N GLN A 141 53.50 40.76 27.50
CA GLN A 141 54.78 41.35 27.09
C GLN A 141 55.64 41.78 28.30
N VAL A 142 55.01 42.14 29.42
CA VAL A 142 55.71 42.54 30.65
C VAL A 142 56.49 41.37 31.25
N GLU A 143 56.06 40.11 31.05
CA GLU A 143 56.82 38.94 31.52
C GLU A 143 58.16 38.77 30.79
N TYR A 144 58.19 39.09 29.49
CA TYR A 144 59.42 39.02 28.71
C TYR A 144 60.48 40.01 29.21
N LEU A 145 60.05 41.20 29.62
CA LEU A 145 60.91 42.33 30.02
C LEU A 145 61.41 42.22 31.48
N LYS A 146 60.78 41.38 32.30
CA LYS A 146 61.22 41.14 33.69
C LYS A 146 62.63 40.54 33.71
N ASN A 147 63.43 40.96 34.67
CA ASN A 147 64.68 40.27 34.95
C ASN A 147 64.40 38.88 35.53
N ALA A 148 65.07 37.86 34.99
CA ALA A 148 64.85 36.46 35.34
C ALA A 148 65.21 36.12 36.81
N HIS A 149 66.09 36.89 37.44
CA HIS A 149 66.58 36.61 38.80
C HIS A 149 65.80 37.35 39.87
N VAL A 150 65.37 38.59 39.62
CA VAL A 150 64.61 39.41 40.59
C VAL A 150 63.11 39.48 40.31
N ASN A 151 62.64 38.89 39.20
CA ASN A 151 61.24 38.86 38.75
C ASN A 151 60.55 40.24 38.76
N ARG A 152 61.33 41.30 38.51
CA ARG A 152 60.90 42.70 38.53
C ARG A 152 61.25 43.34 37.20
N PHE A 153 60.39 44.27 36.80
CA PHE A 153 60.57 45.13 35.64
C PHE A 153 60.51 46.59 36.10
N LEU A 154 61.50 47.37 35.69
CA LEU A 154 61.53 48.82 35.81
C LEU A 154 61.89 49.38 34.43
N ALA A 155 61.04 50.27 33.91
CA ALA A 155 61.22 50.84 32.59
C ALA A 155 62.56 51.60 32.52
N PRO A 156 63.41 51.32 31.52
CA PRO A 156 64.64 52.07 31.32
C PRO A 156 64.33 53.54 31.01
N ILE A 157 65.22 54.43 31.42
CA ILE A 157 65.09 55.88 31.22
C ILE A 157 66.23 56.33 30.30
N LEU A 158 65.88 56.93 29.16
CA LEU A 158 66.82 57.45 28.17
C LEU A 158 66.82 58.98 28.22
N GLN A 159 67.99 59.57 28.39
CA GLN A 159 68.20 61.01 28.33
C GLN A 159 68.93 61.38 27.04
N ALA A 160 68.44 62.39 26.34
CA ALA A 160 68.99 62.89 25.10
C ALA A 160 69.10 64.42 25.12
N GLU A 161 69.86 64.99 24.20
CA GLU A 161 69.87 66.43 23.91
C GLU A 161 69.14 66.72 22.59
N ASP A 162 68.39 67.83 22.56
CA ASP A 162 67.80 68.36 21.33
C ASP A 162 68.81 69.20 20.54
N SER A 163 68.39 69.72 19.38
CA SER A 163 69.21 70.63 18.55
C SER A 163 69.58 71.96 19.23
N GLN A 164 69.02 72.25 20.41
CA GLN A 164 69.26 73.45 21.21
C GLN A 164 70.07 73.13 22.49
N ASN A 165 70.63 71.91 22.60
CA ASN A 165 71.37 71.39 23.76
C ASN A 165 70.54 71.30 25.06
N ASN A 166 69.21 71.25 24.99
CA ASN A 166 68.38 71.00 26.16
C ASN A 166 68.31 69.49 26.43
N ILE A 167 68.45 69.10 27.70
CA ILE A 167 68.30 67.71 28.12
C ILE A 167 66.81 67.35 28.13
N LEU A 168 66.43 66.34 27.36
CA LEU A 168 65.08 65.79 27.30
C LEU A 168 65.06 64.32 27.73
N SER A 169 64.01 63.95 28.47
CA SER A 169 63.69 62.55 28.76
C SER A 169 62.93 61.99 27.56
N VAL A 170 63.52 61.03 26.86
CA VAL A 170 62.96 60.49 25.62
C VAL A 170 61.69 59.71 25.94
N GLN A 171 60.59 60.09 25.29
CA GLN A 171 59.34 59.35 25.33
C GLN A 171 59.27 58.40 24.14
N PRO A 172 58.79 57.16 24.34
CA PRO A 172 58.59 56.22 23.24
C PRO A 172 57.69 56.79 22.14
N ASP A 173 58.14 56.67 20.88
CA ASP A 173 57.39 57.04 19.70
C ASP A 173 57.80 56.16 18.50
N GLU A 174 57.01 55.14 18.22
CA GLU A 174 57.23 54.24 17.08
C GLU A 174 57.30 55.01 15.75
N GLN A 175 56.50 56.06 15.55
CA GLN A 175 56.44 56.76 14.25
C GLN A 175 57.74 57.50 13.94
N ILE A 176 58.36 58.09 14.97
CA ILE A 176 59.60 58.87 14.82
C ILE A 176 60.82 57.96 14.82
N TYR A 177 60.87 56.98 15.72
CA TYR A 177 62.09 56.24 16.02
C TYR A 177 62.19 54.84 15.38
N ARG A 178 61.16 54.37 14.68
CA ARG A 178 61.16 53.04 14.03
C ARG A 178 62.33 52.81 13.08
N PHE A 179 62.82 53.84 12.41
CA PHE A 179 63.97 53.74 11.52
C PHE A 179 65.34 53.94 12.20
N CYS A 180 65.36 54.17 13.53
CA CYS A 180 66.60 54.33 14.28
C CYS A 180 67.27 52.99 14.61
N PHE A 181 66.55 51.88 14.50
CA PHE A 181 67.11 50.53 14.71
C PHE A 181 67.41 49.87 13.38
N VAL A 182 68.69 49.56 13.18
CA VAL A 182 69.12 48.82 11.99
C VAL A 182 69.92 47.60 12.45
N GLU A 183 69.30 46.42 12.35
CA GLU A 183 69.96 45.17 12.66
C GLU A 183 70.94 44.78 11.54
N LYS A 184 72.13 44.33 11.91
CA LYS A 184 73.16 43.88 10.95
C LYS A 184 72.61 42.83 9.96
N ASN A 185 71.87 41.85 10.45
CA ASN A 185 71.32 40.78 9.61
C ASN A 185 70.31 41.33 8.58
N ARG A 186 69.54 42.37 8.93
CA ARG A 186 68.60 43.04 8.01
C ARG A 186 69.34 43.77 6.89
N ILE A 187 70.44 44.46 7.20
CA ILE A 187 71.31 45.10 6.18
C ILE A 187 71.99 44.05 5.30
N ASP A 188 72.58 43.01 5.91
CA ASP A 188 73.31 41.97 5.19
C ASP A 188 72.39 41.22 4.22
N ASN A 189 71.16 40.89 4.63
CA ASN A 189 70.17 40.26 3.76
C ASN A 189 69.69 41.20 2.64
N PHE A 190 69.48 42.49 2.94
CA PHE A 190 69.09 43.48 1.94
C PHE A 190 70.20 43.75 0.92
N SER A 191 71.48 43.73 1.33
CA SER A 191 72.62 43.94 0.42
C SER A 191 72.66 42.93 -0.75
N ARG A 192 72.00 41.77 -0.58
CA ARG A 192 71.91 40.69 -1.57
C ARG A 192 70.57 40.64 -2.30
N ILE A 193 69.73 41.68 -2.19
CA ILE A 193 68.35 41.71 -2.73
C ILE A 193 68.29 41.48 -4.25
N ALA A 194 69.23 42.06 -5.01
CA ALA A 194 69.26 41.96 -6.47
C ALA A 194 69.43 40.51 -6.98
N ALA A 195 69.98 39.62 -6.14
CA ALA A 195 70.18 38.21 -6.47
C ALA A 195 68.99 37.30 -6.05
N GLN A 196 67.94 37.85 -5.45
CA GLN A 196 66.76 37.09 -5.01
C GLN A 196 65.61 37.21 -6.02
N VAL A 197 64.69 36.23 -5.98
CA VAL A 197 63.44 36.25 -6.78
C VAL A 197 62.48 37.35 -6.32
N PRO A 198 61.59 37.89 -7.19
CA PRO A 198 60.71 39.03 -6.85
C PRO A 198 59.89 38.85 -5.56
N SER A 199 59.32 37.66 -5.33
CA SER A 199 58.55 37.37 -4.11
C SER A 199 59.38 37.52 -2.83
N LYS A 200 60.63 37.09 -2.89
CA LYS A 200 61.59 37.17 -1.79
C LYS A 200 62.21 38.57 -1.66
N GLN A 201 62.30 39.32 -2.77
CA GLN A 201 62.64 40.75 -2.71
C GLN A 201 61.57 41.54 -1.95
N THR A 202 60.28 41.31 -2.25
CA THR A 202 59.17 41.95 -1.50
C THR A 202 59.21 41.58 -0.02
N GLU A 203 59.47 40.31 0.31
CA GLU A 203 59.63 39.86 1.70
C GLU A 203 60.79 40.56 2.41
N LEU A 204 61.97 40.63 1.78
CA LEU A 204 63.15 41.31 2.34
C LEU A 204 62.94 42.82 2.52
N ILE A 205 62.21 43.46 1.59
CA ILE A 205 61.81 44.87 1.73
C ILE A 205 60.86 45.01 2.92
N SER A 206 59.84 44.16 3.03
CA SER A 206 58.95 44.16 4.18
C SER A 206 59.71 43.96 5.50
N THR A 207 60.68 43.05 5.56
CA THR A 207 61.56 42.88 6.73
C THR A 207 62.40 44.12 7.03
N LEU A 208 62.96 44.78 6.00
CA LEU A 208 63.75 46.00 6.20
C LEU A 208 62.92 47.16 6.76
N PHE A 209 61.69 47.35 6.30
CA PHE A 209 60.80 48.42 6.78
C PHE A 209 59.96 48.00 7.99
N GLY A 210 60.09 46.75 8.44
CA GLY A 210 59.24 46.15 9.46
C GLY A 210 57.78 46.22 9.02
N LEU A 211 57.40 45.54 7.94
CA LEU A 211 56.05 45.47 7.39
C LEU A 211 55.59 44.01 7.25
N GLU A 212 56.28 43.08 7.91
CA GLU A 212 56.08 41.64 7.80
C GLU A 212 54.64 41.24 8.18
N SER A 213 54.20 41.62 9.38
CA SER A 213 52.85 41.36 9.88
C SER A 213 51.76 41.92 8.96
N PHE A 214 51.96 43.10 8.39
CA PHE A 214 51.02 43.70 7.45
C PHE A 214 51.01 42.98 6.09
N THR A 215 52.19 42.59 5.61
CA THR A 215 52.33 41.84 4.36
C THR A 215 51.68 40.45 4.47
N GLU A 216 51.88 39.76 5.60
CA GLU A 216 51.20 38.50 5.90
C GLU A 216 49.68 38.69 6.00
N PHE A 217 49.23 39.78 6.63
CA PHE A 217 47.82 40.14 6.66
C PHE A 217 47.26 40.30 5.24
N VAL A 218 47.87 41.09 4.36
CA VAL A 218 47.38 41.29 2.98
C VAL A 218 47.39 40.00 2.16
N LYS A 219 48.44 39.16 2.28
CA LYS A 219 48.53 37.86 1.59
C LYS A 219 47.40 36.89 1.95
N ASN A 220 46.74 37.09 3.09
CA ASN A 220 45.67 36.21 3.57
C ASN A 220 44.26 36.62 3.08
N PHE A 221 44.14 37.50 2.10
CA PHE A 221 42.89 37.76 1.39
C PHE A 221 42.75 36.87 0.14
N THR A 222 41.52 36.46 -0.18
CA THR A 222 41.20 35.73 -1.41
C THR A 222 41.22 36.71 -2.60
N PRO A 223 41.68 36.30 -3.80
CA PRO A 223 41.70 37.18 -4.97
C PRO A 223 40.30 37.65 -5.41
N ASP A 224 39.29 36.79 -5.30
CA ASP A 224 37.94 37.06 -5.77
C ASP A 224 36.88 36.78 -4.69
N MET A 225 35.78 37.51 -4.76
CA MET A 225 34.58 37.35 -3.93
C MET A 225 33.39 37.03 -4.84
N ASP A 226 33.20 35.73 -5.12
CA ASP A 226 32.20 35.23 -6.08
C ASP A 226 31.09 34.40 -5.41
N GLY A 227 30.23 33.78 -6.26
CA GLY A 227 29.11 32.94 -5.84
C GLY A 227 29.48 31.70 -5.01
N ARG A 228 30.77 31.39 -4.82
CA ARG A 228 31.21 30.35 -3.86
C ARG A 228 31.09 30.79 -2.41
N TYR A 229 31.07 32.10 -2.16
CA TYR A 229 31.04 32.69 -0.83
C TYR A 229 29.77 33.50 -0.55
N ILE A 230 29.05 33.93 -1.60
CA ILE A 230 27.81 34.68 -1.51
C ILE A 230 26.70 33.89 -2.22
N ASP A 231 25.59 33.66 -1.53
CA ASP A 231 24.38 33.16 -2.18
C ASP A 231 23.70 34.28 -2.96
N ILE A 232 23.78 34.21 -4.30
CA ILE A 232 23.18 35.19 -5.23
C ILE A 232 21.84 34.67 -5.78
N ILE A 233 21.57 33.37 -5.66
CA ILE A 233 20.43 32.68 -6.27
C ILE A 233 19.26 32.60 -5.27
N GLY A 234 19.56 32.59 -3.97
CA GLY A 234 18.59 32.37 -2.92
C GLY A 234 18.22 30.90 -2.81
N GLU A 235 19.19 30.03 -2.52
CA GLU A 235 19.00 28.58 -2.47
C GLU A 235 17.85 28.19 -1.52
N LYS A 236 17.72 28.90 -0.39
CA LYS A 236 16.63 28.70 0.57
C LYS A 236 15.25 29.08 0.03
N SER A 237 15.16 30.07 -0.84
CA SER A 237 13.90 30.43 -1.52
C SER A 237 13.48 29.33 -2.49
N LYS A 238 14.43 28.79 -3.25
CA LYS A 238 14.20 27.66 -4.16
C LYS A 238 13.76 26.40 -3.40
N GLU A 239 14.47 26.03 -2.34
CA GLU A 239 14.14 24.90 -1.46
C GLU A 239 12.72 25.05 -0.86
N LEU A 240 12.36 26.27 -0.44
CA LEU A 240 11.02 26.57 0.07
C LEU A 240 9.94 26.41 -1.02
N GLY A 241 10.22 26.84 -2.25
CA GLY A 241 9.32 26.68 -3.39
C GLY A 241 9.04 25.21 -3.72
N GLU A 242 10.09 24.39 -3.76
CA GLU A 242 9.98 22.94 -3.99
C GLU A 242 9.15 22.26 -2.89
N LYS A 243 9.42 22.57 -1.61
CA LYS A 243 8.65 22.06 -0.47
C LYS A 243 7.18 22.47 -0.51
N ARG A 244 6.89 23.72 -0.88
CA ARG A 244 5.50 24.19 -1.06
C ARG A 244 4.78 23.44 -2.18
N SER A 245 5.46 23.17 -3.30
CA SER A 245 4.87 22.39 -4.38
C SER A 245 4.56 20.95 -3.96
N GLN A 246 5.46 20.32 -3.18
CA GLN A 246 5.22 18.98 -2.63
C GLN A 246 4.03 18.98 -1.66
N LEU A 247 3.95 19.99 -0.77
CA LEU A 247 2.84 20.14 0.18
C LEU A 247 1.49 20.23 -0.56
N LEU A 248 1.41 21.07 -1.60
CA LEU A 248 0.20 21.20 -2.41
C LEU A 248 -0.23 19.87 -3.06
N GLY A 249 0.73 19.08 -3.53
CA GLY A 249 0.46 17.74 -4.06
C GLY A 249 -0.14 16.81 -3.01
N SER A 250 0.44 16.78 -1.81
CA SER A 250 -0.08 15.99 -0.69
C SER A 250 -1.46 16.45 -0.23
N GLU A 251 -1.72 17.76 -0.17
CA GLU A 251 -3.04 18.31 0.18
C GLU A 251 -4.11 17.90 -0.84
N GLN A 252 -3.78 17.92 -2.14
CA GLN A 252 -4.68 17.45 -3.20
C GLN A 252 -4.96 15.95 -3.07
N GLN A 253 -3.95 15.13 -2.80
CA GLN A 253 -4.12 13.69 -2.58
C GLN A 253 -5.03 13.41 -1.38
N ILE A 254 -4.83 14.10 -0.25
CA ILE A 254 -5.69 13.95 0.93
C ILE A 254 -7.14 14.28 0.57
N LYS A 255 -7.38 15.38 -0.15
CA LYS A 255 -8.71 15.78 -0.59
C LYS A 255 -9.37 14.73 -1.50
N ILE A 256 -8.63 14.19 -2.47
CA ILE A 256 -9.12 13.15 -3.38
C ILE A 256 -9.46 11.88 -2.59
N HIS A 257 -8.56 11.42 -1.71
CA HIS A 257 -8.78 10.20 -0.93
C HIS A 257 -9.92 10.37 0.08
N THR A 258 -10.08 11.54 0.69
CA THR A 258 -11.21 11.81 1.60
C THR A 258 -12.54 11.78 0.84
N GLN A 259 -12.58 12.33 -0.38
CA GLN A 259 -13.78 12.23 -1.23
C GLN A 259 -14.07 10.78 -1.61
N LEU A 260 -13.05 10.04 -2.06
CA LEU A 260 -13.19 8.63 -2.45
C LEU A 260 -13.69 7.76 -1.28
N LEU A 261 -13.19 7.98 -0.06
CA LEU A 261 -13.69 7.30 1.13
C LEU A 261 -15.15 7.64 1.44
N SER A 262 -15.56 8.90 1.26
CA SER A 262 -16.96 9.30 1.42
C SER A 262 -17.86 8.67 0.37
N ASP A 263 -17.37 8.54 -0.87
CA ASP A 263 -18.11 7.93 -1.97
C ASP A 263 -18.28 6.42 -1.71
N ILE A 264 -17.22 5.71 -1.32
CA ILE A 264 -17.27 4.29 -0.92
C ILE A 264 -18.25 4.07 0.24
N GLN A 265 -18.18 4.89 1.30
CA GLN A 265 -19.13 4.80 2.41
C GLN A 265 -20.58 4.97 1.95
N SER A 266 -20.83 5.86 0.99
CA SER A 266 -22.17 6.04 0.44
C SER A 266 -22.64 4.82 -0.37
N GLU A 267 -21.75 4.19 -1.14
CA GLU A 267 -22.02 2.97 -1.90
C GLU A 267 -22.27 1.78 -0.97
N GLU A 268 -21.47 1.61 0.09
CA GLU A 268 -21.66 0.60 1.13
C GLU A 268 -23.03 0.73 1.82
N ILE A 269 -23.41 1.95 2.22
CA ILE A 269 -24.72 2.22 2.85
C ILE A 269 -25.85 1.91 1.87
N ASN A 270 -25.72 2.31 0.60
CA ASN A 270 -26.72 2.06 -0.43
C ASN A 270 -26.88 0.56 -0.71
N LEU A 271 -25.78 -0.19 -0.77
CA LEU A 271 -25.80 -1.64 -0.98
C LEU A 271 -26.44 -2.36 0.22
N ALA A 272 -26.03 -2.01 1.44
CA ALA A 272 -26.59 -2.57 2.67
C ALA A 272 -28.10 -2.31 2.76
N THR A 273 -28.54 -1.10 2.44
CA THR A 273 -29.98 -0.73 2.44
C THR A 273 -30.78 -1.50 1.39
N ARG A 274 -30.22 -1.77 0.20
CA ARG A 274 -30.86 -2.63 -0.82
C ARG A 274 -31.02 -4.08 -0.38
N TYR A 275 -30.08 -4.59 0.42
CA TYR A 275 -30.15 -5.94 0.95
C TYR A 275 -31.19 -6.06 2.07
N LYS A 276 -31.15 -5.16 3.06
CA LYS A 276 -32.06 -5.18 4.21
C LYS A 276 -32.12 -3.83 4.91
N GLU A 277 -33.31 -3.41 5.34
CA GLU A 277 -33.46 -2.18 6.12
C GLU A 277 -32.71 -2.27 7.47
N ASN A 278 -32.00 -1.20 7.83
CA ASN A 278 -31.25 -1.03 9.09
C ASN A 278 -30.11 -2.03 9.34
N ILE A 279 -29.50 -2.59 8.29
CA ILE A 279 -28.27 -3.39 8.41
C ILE A 279 -27.03 -2.55 8.09
N SER A 280 -25.91 -2.78 8.80
CA SER A 280 -24.63 -2.22 8.37
C SER A 280 -23.99 -3.08 7.27
N PHE A 281 -23.10 -2.48 6.47
CA PHE A 281 -22.37 -3.20 5.43
C PHE A 281 -21.58 -4.39 6.00
N ASP A 282 -20.85 -4.21 7.10
CA ASP A 282 -20.12 -5.31 7.78
C ASP A 282 -21.03 -6.47 8.19
N GLN A 283 -22.23 -6.15 8.71
CA GLN A 283 -23.21 -7.17 9.10
C GLN A 283 -23.75 -7.92 7.88
N MET A 284 -23.99 -7.22 6.78
CA MET A 284 -24.38 -7.84 5.50
C MET A 284 -23.32 -8.79 4.98
N VAL A 285 -22.03 -8.39 5.00
CA VAL A 285 -20.91 -9.24 4.56
C VAL A 285 -20.85 -10.52 5.41
N ILE A 286 -20.95 -10.40 6.73
CA ILE A 286 -20.95 -11.56 7.64
C ILE A 286 -22.19 -12.44 7.41
N GLU A 287 -23.37 -11.87 7.17
CA GLU A 287 -24.60 -12.65 6.94
C GLU A 287 -24.53 -13.44 5.63
N LEU A 288 -23.99 -12.84 4.56
CA LEU A 288 -23.89 -13.46 3.24
C LEU A 288 -22.73 -14.46 3.13
N ASN A 289 -21.52 -14.03 3.48
CA ASN A 289 -20.28 -14.80 3.30
C ASN A 289 -19.93 -15.66 4.52
N GLY A 290 -20.40 -15.27 5.70
CA GLY A 290 -20.02 -15.90 6.96
C GLY A 290 -18.71 -15.35 7.52
N ASN A 291 -18.23 -16.02 8.56
CA ASN A 291 -16.92 -15.79 9.17
C ASN A 291 -16.32 -17.13 9.63
N GLU A 292 -15.17 -17.11 10.31
CA GLU A 292 -14.50 -18.34 10.78
C GLU A 292 -15.38 -19.21 11.71
N ALA A 293 -16.39 -18.63 12.37
CA ALA A 293 -17.24 -19.33 13.33
C ALA A 293 -18.64 -19.69 12.77
N VAL A 294 -19.11 -19.01 11.73
CA VAL A 294 -20.49 -19.12 11.22
C VAL A 294 -20.49 -19.20 9.70
N SER A 295 -21.09 -20.26 9.15
CA SER A 295 -21.32 -20.39 7.71
C SER A 295 -22.29 -19.31 7.20
N GLY A 296 -21.92 -18.64 6.12
CA GLY A 296 -22.74 -17.62 5.48
C GLY A 296 -24.02 -18.18 4.85
N ARG A 297 -24.98 -17.29 4.60
CA ARG A 297 -26.27 -17.63 3.98
C ARG A 297 -26.10 -18.34 2.64
N VAL A 298 -25.11 -17.91 1.83
CA VAL A 298 -24.80 -18.54 0.54
C VAL A 298 -24.42 -20.00 0.73
N GLN A 299 -23.48 -20.30 1.63
CA GLN A 299 -23.01 -21.66 1.90
C GLN A 299 -24.14 -22.55 2.47
N ILE A 300 -24.98 -22.00 3.35
CA ILE A 300 -26.14 -22.71 3.91
C ILE A 300 -27.13 -23.10 2.79
N LEU A 301 -27.46 -22.17 1.90
CA LEU A 301 -28.39 -22.41 0.79
C LEU A 301 -27.80 -23.39 -0.23
N GLU A 302 -26.52 -23.29 -0.55
CA GLU A 302 -25.83 -24.24 -1.43
C GLU A 302 -25.84 -25.65 -0.87
N THR A 303 -25.48 -25.81 0.41
CA THR A 303 -25.48 -27.11 1.10
C THR A 303 -26.88 -27.73 1.10
N TYR A 304 -27.90 -26.91 1.35
CA TYR A 304 -29.30 -27.35 1.30
C TYR A 304 -29.71 -27.81 -0.11
N LEU A 305 -29.39 -27.04 -1.15
CA LEU A 305 -29.76 -27.36 -2.54
C LEU A 305 -29.01 -28.58 -3.09
N GLN A 306 -27.77 -28.82 -2.63
CA GLN A 306 -26.97 -29.99 -3.01
C GLN A 306 -27.41 -31.29 -2.32
N SER A 307 -28.17 -31.22 -1.23
CA SER A 307 -28.66 -32.41 -0.54
C SER A 307 -29.57 -33.23 -1.46
N PRO A 308 -29.49 -34.58 -1.48
CA PRO A 308 -30.29 -35.40 -2.38
C PRO A 308 -31.79 -35.34 -2.03
N LEU A 309 -32.65 -35.26 -3.05
CA LEU A 309 -34.10 -35.46 -2.89
C LEU A 309 -34.43 -36.96 -2.84
N GLY A 310 -35.51 -37.30 -2.16
CA GLY A 310 -36.07 -38.66 -2.21
C GLY A 310 -36.53 -39.04 -3.63
N THR A 311 -36.48 -40.34 -3.94
CA THR A 311 -36.99 -40.88 -5.21
C THR A 311 -38.52 -40.92 -5.19
N LYS A 312 -39.18 -40.42 -6.25
CA LYS A 312 -40.64 -40.49 -6.38
C LYS A 312 -41.11 -41.88 -6.82
N SER A 313 -42.21 -42.35 -6.24
CA SER A 313 -42.86 -43.61 -6.62
C SER A 313 -43.71 -43.47 -7.89
N ASN A 314 -44.27 -42.27 -8.11
CA ASN A 314 -45.26 -41.95 -9.15
C ASN A 314 -46.54 -42.80 -9.09
N LEU A 315 -46.85 -43.38 -7.93
CA LEU A 315 -48.11 -44.07 -7.70
C LEU A 315 -49.17 -43.08 -7.19
N SER A 316 -50.43 -43.31 -7.56
CA SER A 316 -51.55 -42.54 -7.00
C SER A 316 -52.73 -43.44 -6.72
N GLN A 317 -53.45 -43.12 -5.66
CA GLN A 317 -54.67 -43.81 -5.27
C GLN A 317 -55.74 -43.70 -6.38
N SER A 318 -55.76 -42.58 -7.10
CA SER A 318 -56.68 -42.36 -8.22
C SER A 318 -56.47 -43.37 -9.36
N VAL A 319 -55.21 -43.62 -9.74
CA VAL A 319 -54.83 -44.59 -10.78
C VAL A 319 -55.13 -46.01 -10.32
N LEU A 320 -54.83 -46.34 -9.05
CA LEU A 320 -55.13 -47.65 -8.48
C LEU A 320 -56.65 -47.92 -8.47
N ASN A 321 -57.46 -46.94 -8.05
CA ASN A 321 -58.92 -47.05 -8.02
C ASN A 321 -59.52 -47.18 -9.43
N ALA A 322 -59.03 -46.39 -10.39
CA ALA A 322 -59.46 -46.50 -11.79
C ALA A 322 -59.12 -47.88 -12.37
N LEU A 323 -57.95 -48.43 -12.02
CA LEU A 323 -57.55 -49.77 -12.42
C LEU A 323 -58.47 -50.84 -11.79
N LYS A 324 -58.82 -50.69 -10.50
CA LYS A 324 -59.79 -51.57 -9.81
C LYS A 324 -61.14 -51.59 -10.51
N GLN A 325 -61.67 -50.42 -10.81
CA GLN A 325 -62.97 -50.27 -11.46
C GLN A 325 -62.94 -50.91 -12.84
N LYS A 326 -61.90 -50.63 -13.64
CA LYS A 326 -61.72 -51.21 -14.97
C LYS A 326 -61.67 -52.73 -14.93
N ILE A 327 -60.89 -53.32 -14.01
CA ILE A 327 -60.79 -54.79 -13.88
C ILE A 327 -62.14 -55.39 -13.47
N THR A 328 -62.86 -54.75 -12.54
CA THR A 328 -64.18 -55.21 -12.09
C THR A 328 -65.21 -55.16 -13.23
N GLU A 329 -65.24 -54.08 -14.00
CA GLU A 329 -66.11 -53.92 -15.17
C GLU A 329 -65.80 -54.97 -16.25
N LEU A 330 -64.52 -55.18 -16.56
CA LEU A 330 -64.09 -56.19 -17.53
C LEU A 330 -64.45 -57.62 -17.10
N HIS A 331 -64.25 -57.97 -15.82
CA HIS A 331 -64.66 -59.27 -15.29
C HIS A 331 -66.18 -59.47 -15.35
N SER A 332 -66.96 -58.45 -14.98
CA SER A 332 -68.43 -58.53 -15.06
C SER A 332 -68.92 -58.70 -16.50
N ALA A 333 -68.31 -57.99 -17.45
CA ALA A 333 -68.60 -58.13 -18.88
C ALA A 333 -68.21 -59.51 -19.41
N LEU A 334 -67.07 -60.06 -18.95
CA LEU A 334 -66.61 -61.40 -19.32
C LEU A 334 -67.60 -62.47 -18.86
N ILE A 335 -68.05 -62.43 -17.60
CA ILE A 335 -69.03 -63.37 -17.03
C ILE A 335 -70.34 -63.34 -17.83
N ILE A 336 -70.81 -62.14 -18.23
CA ILE A 336 -72.03 -61.99 -19.03
C ILE A 336 -71.88 -62.65 -20.40
N GLU A 337 -70.78 -62.39 -21.11
CA GLU A 337 -70.56 -62.96 -22.45
C GLU A 337 -70.26 -64.48 -22.39
N GLU A 338 -69.54 -64.95 -21.38
CA GLU A 338 -69.33 -66.38 -21.10
C GLU A 338 -70.66 -67.10 -20.79
N GLY A 339 -71.55 -66.44 -20.04
CA GLY A 339 -72.91 -66.95 -19.78
C GLY A 339 -73.75 -67.09 -21.06
N LYS A 340 -73.68 -66.10 -21.97
CA LYS A 340 -74.33 -66.19 -23.28
C LYS A 340 -73.74 -67.31 -24.13
N LEU A 341 -72.41 -67.45 -24.13
CA LEU A 341 -71.73 -68.52 -24.86
C LEU A 341 -72.12 -69.89 -24.30
N ALA A 342 -72.22 -70.07 -22.98
CA ALA A 342 -72.62 -71.32 -22.35
C ALA A 342 -74.06 -71.72 -22.72
N GLN A 343 -74.99 -70.76 -22.78
CA GLN A 343 -76.37 -71.00 -23.26
C GLN A 343 -76.40 -71.41 -24.73
N ALA A 344 -75.56 -70.78 -25.56
CA ALA A 344 -75.55 -71.03 -27.00
C ALA A 344 -74.68 -72.22 -27.44
N SER A 345 -73.74 -72.67 -26.61
CA SER A 345 -72.88 -73.84 -26.86
C SER A 345 -73.69 -75.12 -27.11
N TYR A 346 -74.87 -75.25 -26.48
CA TYR A 346 -75.83 -76.31 -26.74
C TYR A 346 -76.33 -76.38 -28.21
N GLN A 347 -76.23 -75.28 -28.97
CA GLN A 347 -76.68 -75.18 -30.37
C GLN A 347 -75.54 -75.39 -31.39
N VAL A 348 -74.27 -75.34 -30.96
CA VAL A 348 -73.10 -75.39 -31.86
C VAL A 348 -72.92 -76.76 -32.54
N SER A 349 -73.37 -77.85 -31.89
CA SER A 349 -73.34 -79.20 -32.45
C SER A 349 -74.22 -79.40 -33.71
N PHE A 350 -75.07 -78.44 -34.06
CA PHE A 350 -75.94 -78.51 -35.23
C PHE A 350 -75.44 -77.70 -36.43
N LYS A 351 -74.27 -77.05 -36.36
CA LYS A 351 -73.72 -76.25 -37.48
C LYS A 351 -73.54 -77.07 -38.76
N GLN A 352 -72.95 -78.27 -38.64
CA GLN A 352 -72.78 -79.18 -39.78
C GLN A 352 -74.11 -79.70 -40.32
N LEU A 353 -75.09 -79.91 -39.42
CA LEU A 353 -76.44 -80.33 -39.79
C LEU A 353 -77.17 -79.24 -40.58
N TYR A 354 -77.16 -77.99 -40.11
CA TYR A 354 -77.82 -76.88 -40.79
C TYR A 354 -77.18 -76.54 -42.14
N ASN A 355 -75.85 -76.60 -42.26
CA ASN A 355 -75.18 -76.44 -43.54
C ASN A 355 -75.59 -77.54 -44.53
N ALA A 356 -75.62 -78.81 -44.10
CA ALA A 356 -76.05 -79.92 -44.94
C ALA A 356 -77.53 -79.76 -45.38
N ILE A 357 -78.40 -79.25 -44.51
CA ILE A 357 -79.80 -78.95 -44.87
C ILE A 357 -79.87 -77.87 -45.97
N ILE A 358 -79.05 -76.82 -45.91
CA ILE A 358 -79.02 -75.78 -46.95
C ILE A 358 -78.45 -76.31 -48.27
N GLU A 359 -77.38 -77.09 -48.25
CA GLU A 359 -76.77 -77.68 -49.47
C GLU A 359 -77.75 -78.58 -50.24
N LEU A 360 -78.69 -79.23 -49.54
CA LEU A 360 -79.71 -80.07 -50.16
C LEU A 360 -80.85 -79.29 -50.83
N GLN A 361 -80.91 -77.96 -50.67
CA GLN A 361 -81.98 -77.12 -51.22
C GLN A 361 -82.02 -77.14 -52.75
N ASP A 362 -80.86 -77.20 -53.41
CA ASP A 362 -80.78 -77.19 -54.88
C ASP A 362 -81.34 -78.47 -55.51
N GLY A 363 -81.23 -79.60 -54.80
CA GLY A 363 -81.75 -80.91 -55.25
C GLY A 363 -83.24 -81.12 -54.95
N ASN A 364 -83.77 -80.49 -53.91
CA ASN A 364 -85.17 -80.64 -53.47
C ASN A 364 -85.81 -79.28 -53.13
N PRO A 365 -86.06 -78.40 -54.12
CA PRO A 365 -86.42 -77.01 -53.87
C PRO A 365 -87.80 -76.82 -53.22
N ASN A 366 -88.72 -77.77 -53.42
CA ASN A 366 -90.12 -77.64 -52.99
C ASN A 366 -90.53 -78.65 -51.90
N GLN A 367 -89.59 -79.42 -51.34
CA GLN A 367 -89.86 -80.47 -50.35
C GLN A 367 -88.81 -80.48 -49.23
N CYS A 368 -89.17 -80.99 -48.05
CA CYS A 368 -88.25 -81.20 -46.93
C CYS A 368 -87.23 -82.30 -47.28
N PRO A 369 -85.91 -82.06 -47.11
CA PRO A 369 -84.88 -82.99 -47.57
C PRO A 369 -84.81 -84.29 -46.75
N ALA A 370 -85.39 -84.32 -45.54
CA ALA A 370 -85.39 -85.50 -44.67
C ALA A 370 -86.65 -86.37 -44.81
N CYS A 371 -87.84 -85.76 -44.82
CA CYS A 371 -89.13 -86.48 -44.82
C CYS A 371 -89.97 -86.30 -46.10
N GLN A 372 -89.47 -85.54 -47.09
CA GLN A 372 -90.10 -85.28 -48.39
C GLN A 372 -91.45 -84.52 -48.36
N THR A 373 -91.86 -84.00 -47.20
CA THR A 373 -93.08 -83.17 -47.09
C THR A 373 -92.97 -81.90 -47.93
N PRO A 374 -93.96 -81.56 -48.78
CA PRO A 374 -93.98 -80.31 -49.53
C PRO A 374 -93.91 -79.08 -48.61
N LEU A 375 -93.11 -78.06 -48.98
CA LEU A 375 -92.87 -76.87 -48.13
C LEU A 375 -94.16 -76.09 -47.77
N GLY A 376 -95.20 -76.15 -48.61
CA GLY A 376 -96.50 -75.53 -48.33
C GLY A 376 -97.28 -76.19 -47.18
N GLN A 377 -96.87 -77.39 -46.74
CA GLN A 377 -97.51 -78.17 -45.67
C GLN A 377 -96.62 -78.30 -44.43
N THR A 378 -95.42 -77.72 -44.43
CA THR A 378 -94.52 -77.75 -43.26
C THR A 378 -94.87 -76.62 -42.29
N THR A 379 -94.90 -76.91 -40.99
CA THR A 379 -95.12 -75.91 -39.92
C THR A 379 -93.99 -74.88 -39.86
N VAL A 380 -92.76 -75.31 -40.16
CA VAL A 380 -91.56 -74.46 -40.23
C VAL A 380 -90.76 -74.90 -41.44
N ASN A 381 -90.36 -73.95 -42.30
CA ASN A 381 -89.56 -74.26 -43.48
C ASN A 381 -88.13 -74.65 -43.03
N PRO A 382 -87.66 -75.88 -43.32
CA PRO A 382 -86.37 -76.38 -42.84
C PRO A 382 -85.18 -75.58 -43.37
N TYR A 383 -85.26 -75.04 -44.59
CA TYR A 383 -84.19 -74.24 -45.20
C TYR A 383 -84.10 -72.83 -44.57
N ILE A 384 -85.25 -72.20 -44.32
CA ILE A 384 -85.30 -70.90 -43.63
C ILE A 384 -84.83 -71.06 -42.19
N TYR A 385 -85.31 -72.09 -41.49
CA TYR A 385 -84.89 -72.39 -40.13
C TYR A 385 -83.38 -72.67 -40.02
N ALA A 386 -82.82 -73.47 -40.93
CA ALA A 386 -81.37 -73.71 -40.97
C ALA A 386 -80.56 -72.43 -41.22
N ARG A 387 -81.02 -71.53 -42.10
CA ARG A 387 -80.38 -70.21 -42.33
C ARG A 387 -80.45 -69.32 -41.10
N ASP A 388 -81.61 -69.23 -40.45
CA ASP A 388 -81.81 -68.41 -39.25
C ASP A 388 -80.95 -68.91 -38.08
N GLU A 389 -80.86 -70.24 -37.90
CA GLU A 389 -80.00 -70.84 -36.87
C GLU A 389 -78.50 -70.67 -37.19
N LEU A 390 -78.09 -70.71 -38.46
CA LEU A 390 -76.71 -70.41 -38.87
C LEU A 390 -76.33 -68.93 -38.67
N LEU A 391 -77.28 -67.99 -38.87
CA LEU A 391 -77.07 -66.58 -38.52
C LEU A 391 -76.85 -66.40 -37.01
N LYS A 392 -77.65 -67.08 -36.17
CA LYS A 392 -77.41 -67.11 -34.71
C LYS A 392 -76.03 -67.68 -34.36
N LEU A 393 -75.59 -68.73 -35.06
CA LEU A 393 -74.24 -69.30 -34.88
C LEU A 393 -73.11 -68.32 -35.30
N GLN A 394 -73.34 -67.44 -36.27
CA GLN A 394 -72.40 -66.38 -36.63
C GLN A 394 -72.28 -65.31 -35.53
N GLU A 395 -73.39 -64.98 -34.84
CA GLU A 395 -73.36 -64.13 -33.64
C GLU A 395 -72.52 -64.76 -32.51
N LEU A 396 -72.48 -66.09 -32.40
CA LEU A 396 -71.63 -66.80 -31.42
C LEU A 396 -70.14 -66.65 -31.68
N ALA A 397 -69.71 -66.66 -32.94
CA ALA A 397 -68.32 -66.36 -33.29
C ALA A 397 -67.96 -64.91 -32.89
N GLY A 398 -68.90 -63.98 -32.99
CA GLY A 398 -68.78 -62.62 -32.47
C GLY A 398 -68.60 -62.58 -30.94
N ILE A 399 -69.40 -63.36 -30.20
CA ILE A 399 -69.29 -63.50 -28.74
C ILE A 399 -67.93 -64.11 -28.33
N GLN A 400 -67.46 -65.15 -29.03
CA GLN A 400 -66.15 -65.77 -28.77
C GLN A 400 -64.98 -64.79 -28.97
N ASN A 401 -65.00 -64.01 -30.06
CA ASN A 401 -63.99 -62.97 -30.29
C ASN A 401 -64.03 -61.89 -29.20
N LYS A 402 -65.23 -61.51 -28.73
CA LYS A 402 -65.41 -60.54 -27.64
C LYS A 402 -64.89 -61.07 -26.31
N ILE A 403 -65.11 -62.35 -26.00
CA ILE A 403 -64.54 -63.03 -24.83
C ILE A 403 -63.01 -63.00 -24.87
N GLN A 404 -62.40 -63.39 -26.00
CA GLN A 404 -60.93 -63.34 -26.16
C GLN A 404 -60.38 -61.92 -25.99
N PHE A 405 -61.08 -60.92 -26.54
CA PHE A 405 -60.72 -59.52 -26.39
C PHE A 405 -60.82 -59.04 -24.93
N LEU A 406 -61.88 -59.40 -24.22
CA LEU A 406 -62.05 -59.09 -22.80
C LEU A 406 -60.98 -59.77 -21.93
N GLN A 407 -60.68 -61.05 -22.19
CA GLN A 407 -59.61 -61.77 -21.50
C GLN A 407 -58.25 -61.11 -21.70
N LYS A 408 -57.95 -60.64 -22.92
CA LYS A 408 -56.72 -59.89 -23.19
C LYS A 408 -56.67 -58.56 -22.42
N GLN A 409 -57.77 -57.79 -22.40
CA GLN A 409 -57.80 -56.53 -21.66
C GLN A 409 -57.66 -56.72 -20.14
N ILE A 410 -58.21 -57.80 -19.59
CA ILE A 410 -58.03 -58.18 -18.19
C ILE A 410 -56.54 -58.47 -17.95
N GLN A 411 -55.92 -59.29 -18.80
CA GLN A 411 -54.49 -59.62 -18.71
C GLN A 411 -53.59 -58.37 -18.70
N ASP A 412 -53.86 -57.43 -19.61
CA ASP A 412 -53.11 -56.16 -19.70
C ASP A 412 -53.29 -55.32 -18.41
N SER A 413 -54.50 -55.30 -17.86
CA SER A 413 -54.81 -54.55 -16.63
C SER A 413 -54.20 -55.19 -15.37
N LEU A 414 -54.17 -56.53 -15.29
CA LEU A 414 -53.49 -57.26 -14.21
C LEU A 414 -51.96 -57.11 -14.28
N THR A 415 -51.39 -57.03 -15.49
CA THR A 415 -49.97 -56.73 -15.68
C THR A 415 -49.62 -55.33 -15.18
N ALA A 416 -50.47 -54.32 -15.47
CA ALA A 416 -50.31 -52.98 -14.91
C ALA A 416 -50.41 -52.97 -13.37
N LEU A 417 -51.30 -53.78 -12.78
CA LEU A 417 -51.39 -53.93 -11.33
C LEU A 417 -50.13 -54.57 -10.73
N SER A 418 -49.57 -55.58 -11.39
CA SER A 418 -48.30 -56.20 -10.98
C SER A 418 -47.14 -55.19 -11.00
N GLN A 419 -47.12 -54.26 -11.95
CA GLN A 419 -46.13 -53.16 -11.96
C GLN A 419 -46.29 -52.23 -10.75
N ILE A 420 -47.53 -51.90 -10.36
CA ILE A 420 -47.80 -51.11 -9.15
C ILE A 420 -47.26 -51.84 -7.90
N ILE A 421 -47.55 -53.14 -7.77
CA ILE A 421 -47.05 -53.97 -6.66
C ILE A 421 -45.51 -54.00 -6.65
N GLN A 422 -44.87 -54.16 -7.80
CA GLN A 422 -43.40 -54.13 -7.91
C GLN A 422 -42.82 -52.79 -7.46
N THR A 423 -43.45 -51.67 -7.82
CA THR A 423 -43.04 -50.36 -7.33
C THR A 423 -43.19 -50.30 -5.81
N CYS A 424 -44.31 -50.74 -5.22
CA CYS A 424 -44.46 -50.81 -3.76
C CYS A 424 -43.36 -51.65 -3.08
N LEU A 425 -43.02 -52.82 -3.63
CA LEU A 425 -41.96 -53.70 -3.11
C LEU A 425 -40.56 -53.07 -3.20
N SER A 426 -40.30 -52.23 -4.21
CA SER A 426 -39.02 -51.54 -4.35
C SER A 426 -38.77 -50.50 -3.24
N PHE A 427 -39.83 -49.86 -2.75
CA PHE A 427 -39.78 -48.90 -1.64
C PHE A 427 -39.89 -49.57 -0.26
N TYR A 428 -40.61 -50.69 -0.16
CA TYR A 428 -40.83 -51.44 1.08
C TYR A 428 -40.28 -52.87 0.97
N GLN A 429 -38.96 -53.00 1.09
CA GLN A 429 -38.23 -54.25 0.80
C GLN A 429 -38.23 -55.29 1.95
N LYS A 430 -38.65 -54.91 3.16
CA LYS A 430 -38.61 -55.78 4.35
C LYS A 430 -40.02 -56.22 4.73
N GLU A 431 -40.22 -57.53 4.87
CA GLU A 431 -41.44 -58.15 5.42
C GLU A 431 -42.75 -57.66 4.78
N ASN A 432 -42.75 -57.46 3.45
CA ASN A 432 -43.92 -56.97 2.74
C ASN A 432 -44.88 -58.12 2.37
N CYS A 433 -46.13 -58.02 2.82
CA CYS A 433 -47.19 -59.00 2.53
C CYS A 433 -47.55 -59.12 1.04
N LEU A 434 -47.12 -58.16 0.20
CA LEU A 434 -47.35 -58.16 -1.24
C LEU A 434 -46.36 -59.02 -2.04
N GLU A 435 -45.28 -59.54 -1.44
CA GLU A 435 -44.24 -60.31 -2.17
C GLU A 435 -44.82 -61.57 -2.83
N ALA A 436 -45.80 -62.21 -2.19
CA ALA A 436 -46.50 -63.38 -2.74
C ALA A 436 -47.33 -63.07 -4.02
N TYR A 437 -47.54 -61.80 -4.33
CA TYR A 437 -48.35 -61.31 -5.46
C TYR A 437 -47.52 -60.51 -6.49
N ARG A 438 -46.19 -60.60 -6.41
CA ARG A 438 -45.24 -59.84 -7.22
C ARG A 438 -45.40 -60.01 -8.74
N SER A 439 -45.83 -61.18 -9.18
CA SER A 439 -46.00 -61.50 -10.61
C SER A 439 -47.29 -62.27 -10.86
N PHE A 440 -48.04 -61.84 -11.87
CA PHE A 440 -49.06 -62.67 -12.49
C PHE A 440 -48.36 -63.76 -13.32
N THR A 441 -48.26 -64.98 -12.78
CA THR A 441 -47.70 -66.14 -13.49
C THR A 441 -48.80 -66.91 -14.22
N SER A 442 -48.47 -67.52 -15.36
CA SER A 442 -49.36 -68.28 -16.25
C SER A 442 -50.00 -69.53 -15.63
N GLU A 443 -49.76 -69.81 -14.35
CA GLU A 443 -50.28 -70.98 -13.63
C GLU A 443 -51.67 -70.72 -13.01
N LYS A 444 -52.10 -69.47 -12.86
CA LYS A 444 -53.42 -69.10 -12.31
C LYS A 444 -54.28 -68.43 -13.36
N THR A 445 -55.59 -68.68 -13.34
CA THR A 445 -56.53 -67.94 -14.21
C THR A 445 -56.66 -66.49 -13.74
N SER A 446 -56.94 -65.56 -14.66
CA SER A 446 -57.14 -64.14 -14.35
C SER A 446 -58.19 -63.91 -13.25
N SER A 447 -59.23 -64.73 -13.23
CA SER A 447 -60.31 -64.71 -12.24
C SER A 447 -59.88 -65.20 -10.85
N GLU A 448 -59.05 -66.23 -10.74
CA GLU A 448 -58.53 -66.72 -9.46
C GLU A 448 -57.59 -65.69 -8.82
N TRP A 449 -56.70 -65.09 -9.62
CA TRP A 449 -55.77 -64.08 -9.12
C TRP A 449 -56.49 -62.82 -8.63
N TRP A 450 -57.51 -62.35 -9.35
CA TRP A 450 -58.36 -61.25 -8.93
C TRP A 450 -59.17 -61.58 -7.66
N GLY A 451 -59.64 -62.82 -7.54
CA GLY A 451 -60.33 -63.34 -6.34
C GLY A 451 -59.46 -63.24 -5.09
N TYR A 452 -58.21 -63.72 -5.14
CA TYR A 452 -57.29 -63.67 -3.99
C TYR A 452 -56.97 -62.26 -3.51
N LEU A 453 -56.98 -61.26 -4.41
CA LEU A 453 -56.74 -59.88 -4.04
C LEU A 453 -57.94 -59.25 -3.31
N THR A 454 -59.14 -59.75 -3.57
CA THR A 454 -60.42 -59.20 -3.08
C THR A 454 -61.08 -60.03 -1.99
N GLU A 455 -60.58 -61.25 -1.72
CA GLU A 455 -61.03 -62.14 -0.64
C GLU A 455 -60.65 -61.60 0.75
N MET A 456 -61.56 -61.76 1.73
CA MET A 456 -61.31 -61.38 3.11
C MET A 456 -60.41 -62.40 3.81
N LEU A 457 -59.32 -61.92 4.38
CA LEU A 457 -58.44 -62.69 5.24
C LEU A 457 -59.05 -62.89 6.65
N PRO A 458 -58.56 -63.88 7.44
CA PRO A 458 -59.07 -64.16 8.79
C PRO A 458 -58.97 -62.99 9.78
N ASP A 459 -58.17 -61.98 9.48
CA ASP A 459 -57.95 -60.77 10.27
C ASP A 459 -58.89 -59.60 9.90
N GLY A 460 -59.80 -59.81 8.94
CA GLY A 460 -60.74 -58.80 8.45
C GLY A 460 -60.17 -57.83 7.42
N THR A 461 -58.93 -58.04 6.94
CA THR A 461 -58.32 -57.23 5.88
C THR A 461 -58.35 -57.94 4.51
N THR A 462 -58.12 -57.18 3.43
CA THR A 462 -57.90 -57.76 2.09
C THR A 462 -56.51 -57.38 1.61
N ILE A 463 -55.91 -58.21 0.75
CA ILE A 463 -54.61 -57.87 0.13
C ILE A 463 -54.72 -56.56 -0.67
N TRP A 464 -55.86 -56.32 -1.30
CA TRP A 464 -56.15 -55.04 -1.95
C TRP A 464 -56.04 -53.85 -0.98
N MET A 465 -56.57 -53.96 0.24
CA MET A 465 -56.46 -52.89 1.25
C MET A 465 -55.00 -52.60 1.63
N ASN A 466 -54.14 -53.62 1.66
CA ASN A 466 -52.70 -53.43 1.87
C ASN A 466 -52.02 -52.72 0.69
N ILE A 467 -52.44 -52.99 -0.56
CA ILE A 467 -51.99 -52.25 -1.73
C ILE A 467 -52.42 -50.78 -1.64
N GLU A 468 -53.69 -50.52 -1.28
CA GLU A 468 -54.21 -49.15 -1.10
C GLU A 468 -53.43 -48.39 -0.03
N VAL A 469 -53.15 -48.99 1.12
CA VAL A 469 -52.37 -48.35 2.20
C VAL A 469 -50.94 -48.02 1.75
N GLN A 470 -50.27 -48.94 1.05
CA GLN A 470 -48.91 -48.69 0.55
C GLN A 470 -48.88 -47.63 -0.55
N VAL A 471 -49.84 -47.65 -1.49
CA VAL A 471 -49.97 -46.63 -2.54
C VAL A 471 -50.28 -45.26 -1.93
N GLN A 472 -51.18 -45.18 -0.97
CA GLN A 472 -51.51 -43.93 -0.28
C GLN A 472 -50.31 -43.35 0.48
N ALA A 473 -49.53 -44.19 1.15
CA ALA A 473 -48.31 -43.76 1.84
C ALA A 473 -47.25 -43.23 0.87
N LEU A 474 -47.06 -43.91 -0.27
CA LEU A 474 -46.12 -43.49 -1.31
C LEU A 474 -46.57 -42.20 -2.02
N GLU A 475 -47.86 -42.05 -2.30
CA GLU A 475 -48.43 -40.81 -2.83
C GLU A 475 -48.23 -39.63 -1.87
N ALA A 476 -48.40 -39.85 -0.56
CA ALA A 476 -48.11 -38.85 0.46
C ALA A 476 -46.61 -38.49 0.54
N CYS A 477 -45.71 -39.46 0.35
CA CYS A 477 -44.27 -39.20 0.24
C CYS A 477 -43.93 -38.39 -1.03
N ASP A 478 -44.52 -38.75 -2.18
CA ASP A 478 -44.32 -38.02 -3.43
C ASP A 478 -44.81 -36.57 -3.32
N LEU A 479 -45.91 -36.33 -2.59
CA LEU A 479 -46.40 -34.98 -2.30
C LEU A 479 -45.39 -34.18 -1.45
N LYS A 480 -44.79 -34.79 -0.43
CA LYS A 480 -43.74 -34.14 0.38
C LYS A 480 -42.50 -33.80 -0.46
N ILE A 481 -42.07 -34.72 -1.32
CA ILE A 481 -40.94 -34.48 -2.24
C ILE A 481 -41.28 -33.33 -3.18
N LYS A 482 -42.50 -33.28 -3.72
CA LYS A 482 -42.95 -32.16 -4.58
C LYS A 482 -42.96 -30.82 -3.83
N GLN A 483 -43.44 -30.79 -2.58
CA GLN A 483 -43.38 -29.58 -1.75
C GLN A 483 -41.94 -29.15 -1.49
N GLU A 484 -41.03 -30.11 -1.27
CA GLU A 484 -39.60 -29.81 -1.09
C GLU A 484 -38.96 -29.28 -2.37
N GLU A 485 -39.30 -29.82 -3.54
CA GLU A 485 -38.88 -29.28 -4.85
C GLU A 485 -39.35 -27.83 -5.03
N GLU A 486 -40.60 -27.52 -4.70
CA GLU A 486 -41.15 -26.16 -4.76
C GLU A 486 -40.38 -25.19 -3.82
N VAL A 487 -40.09 -25.63 -2.59
CA VAL A 487 -39.27 -24.86 -1.64
C VAL A 487 -37.84 -24.66 -2.15
N ARG A 488 -37.24 -25.68 -2.79
CA ARG A 488 -35.91 -25.57 -3.41
C ARG A 488 -35.89 -24.57 -4.55
N VAL A 489 -36.95 -24.47 -5.35
CA VAL A 489 -37.05 -23.42 -6.39
C VAL A 489 -37.03 -22.02 -5.77
N ILE A 490 -37.72 -21.81 -4.65
CA ILE A 490 -37.70 -20.52 -3.93
C ILE A 490 -36.30 -20.24 -3.37
N LYS A 491 -35.68 -21.21 -2.70
CA LYS A 491 -34.34 -21.09 -2.12
C LYS A 491 -33.25 -20.93 -3.20
N ALA A 492 -33.42 -21.50 -4.38
CA ALA A 492 -32.50 -21.29 -5.50
C ALA A 492 -32.54 -19.86 -6.02
N LYS A 493 -33.73 -19.24 -6.06
CA LYS A 493 -33.86 -17.79 -6.37
C LYS A 493 -33.22 -16.93 -5.30
N GLU A 494 -33.44 -17.27 -4.03
CA GLU A 494 -32.80 -16.59 -2.89
C GLU A 494 -31.26 -16.68 -2.98
N LEU A 495 -30.70 -17.86 -3.28
CA LEU A 495 -29.26 -18.04 -3.47
C LEU A 495 -28.71 -17.16 -4.59
N LEU A 496 -29.45 -17.03 -5.70
CA LEU A 496 -29.03 -16.22 -6.84
C LEU A 496 -28.97 -14.74 -6.44
N MET A 497 -29.99 -14.24 -5.75
CA MET A 497 -30.01 -12.89 -5.19
C MET A 497 -28.85 -12.65 -4.20
N CYS A 498 -28.60 -13.58 -3.29
CA CYS A 498 -27.47 -13.49 -2.37
C CYS A 498 -26.12 -13.43 -3.11
N ARG A 499 -25.95 -14.22 -4.18
CA ARG A 499 -24.73 -14.21 -4.99
C ARG A 499 -24.53 -12.91 -5.76
N ASP A 500 -25.60 -12.30 -6.25
CA ASP A 500 -25.52 -10.99 -6.91
C ASP A 500 -24.98 -9.93 -5.93
N PHE A 501 -25.49 -9.92 -4.70
CA PHE A 501 -24.97 -9.04 -3.63
C PHE A 501 -23.51 -9.34 -3.26
N VAL A 502 -23.10 -10.62 -3.17
CA VAL A 502 -21.70 -11.00 -2.93
C VAL A 502 -20.79 -10.54 -4.06
N LYS A 503 -21.28 -10.59 -5.31
CA LYS A 503 -20.53 -10.07 -6.46
C LYS A 503 -20.36 -8.56 -6.37
N GLU A 504 -21.41 -7.82 -6.04
CA GLU A 504 -21.34 -6.36 -5.82
C GLU A 504 -20.37 -6.02 -4.66
N ILE A 505 -20.37 -6.79 -3.57
CA ILE A 505 -19.39 -6.64 -2.47
C ILE A 505 -17.95 -6.80 -3.01
N THR A 506 -17.71 -7.82 -3.82
CA THR A 506 -16.36 -8.11 -4.36
C THR A 506 -15.89 -7.04 -5.35
N GLU A 507 -16.81 -6.40 -6.08
CA GLU A 507 -16.47 -5.31 -7.01
C GLU A 507 -16.12 -3.99 -6.27
N MET A 508 -16.54 -3.83 -5.01
CA MET A 508 -16.23 -2.66 -4.18
C MET A 508 -14.95 -2.79 -3.35
N ASP A 509 -14.38 -4.00 -3.22
CA ASP A 509 -13.14 -4.28 -2.47
C ASP A 509 -12.05 -4.79 -3.45
N PRO A 510 -11.36 -3.90 -4.19
CA PRO A 510 -10.43 -4.25 -5.27
C PRO A 510 -9.08 -4.84 -4.82
#